data_AF-A0A925C7S2-F1
#
_entry.id   AF-A0A925C7S2-F1
#
_cell.length_a   1.000
_cell.length_b   1.000
_cell.length_c   1.000
_cell.angle_alpha   90.00
_cell.angle_beta   90.00
_cell.angle_gamma   90.00
#
_symmetry.space_group_name_H-M   'P 1'
#
loop_
_entity.id
_entity.type
_entity.pdbx_description
1 polymer ?
#
loop_
_entity_poly.entity_id
_entity_poly.type
_entity_poly.pdbx_seq_one_letter_code
_entity_poly.pdbx_strand_id
1 'polypeptide(L)'
;MERHVLTLRFDGLDAAYYGGIGTSGSKQVVAGAQMLLGAHAHYYLSGFIPERINDNAPGFVIRDLGRKRGSLIAEFLVVLMTPAVWDAARYSYSAFVVDSYTAAKDGRLFDDPPFDRLQASPATYDGGNEPVFDLAGAHDVQQRRLYHRVRQSRAQISAPIRVTASVVELSLDGFHLDTITRRVPSEDDINEGLRLFREQSGIADRPS
;
A
#
# COMPACT_ATOMS: atom_id res chain seq x y z
N MET A 1 -1.40 13.24 18.02
CA MET A 1 -1.55 11.80 17.71
C MET A 1 -2.72 11.66 16.76
N GLU A 2 -2.46 11.24 15.53
CA GLU A 2 -3.46 11.10 14.46
C GLU A 2 -3.86 9.61 14.34
N ARG A 3 -5.11 9.36 13.96
CA ARG A 3 -5.68 8.01 13.86
C ARG A 3 -6.46 7.91 12.58
N HIS A 4 -6.16 6.89 11.77
CA HIS A 4 -6.86 6.64 10.52
C HIS A 4 -7.31 5.20 10.43
N VAL A 5 -8.52 4.98 9.92
CA VAL A 5 -9.12 3.65 9.78
C VAL A 5 -9.33 3.32 8.31
N LEU A 6 -8.56 2.35 7.84
CA LEU A 6 -8.79 1.70 6.55
C LEU A 6 -9.92 0.68 6.71
N THR A 7 -10.98 0.87 5.96
CA THR A 7 -12.11 -0.06 5.91
C THR A 7 -12.15 -0.76 4.57
N LEU A 8 -12.15 -2.09 4.61
CA LEU A 8 -12.32 -2.96 3.47
C LEU A 8 -13.66 -3.65 3.57
N ARG A 9 -14.58 -3.34 2.66
CA ARG A 9 -15.87 -4.00 2.57
C ARG A 9 -15.87 -4.96 1.40
N PHE A 10 -16.07 -6.24 1.67
CA PHE A 10 -16.15 -7.28 0.67
C PHE A 10 -17.62 -7.59 0.42
N ASP A 11 -18.04 -7.62 -0.83
CA ASP A 11 -19.34 -8.16 -1.21
C ASP A 11 -19.17 -9.63 -1.62
N GLY A 12 -19.88 -10.54 -0.97
CA GLY A 12 -19.65 -11.97 -1.06
C GLY A 12 -20.42 -12.61 -2.22
N LEU A 13 -19.84 -13.62 -2.87
CA LEU A 13 -20.60 -14.52 -3.76
C LEU A 13 -21.43 -15.54 -2.96
N ASP A 14 -21.03 -15.85 -1.72
CA ASP A 14 -21.69 -16.83 -0.84
C ASP A 14 -21.41 -16.52 0.66
N ALA A 15 -21.74 -15.30 1.09
CA ALA A 15 -21.50 -14.83 2.47
C ALA A 15 -22.12 -15.75 3.55
N ALA A 16 -23.19 -16.47 3.19
CA ALA A 16 -23.90 -17.39 4.06
C ALA A 16 -23.22 -18.77 4.21
N TYR A 17 -22.43 -19.22 3.22
CA TYR A 17 -21.86 -20.57 3.20
C TYR A 17 -20.48 -20.66 3.88
N TYR A 18 -19.68 -19.59 3.81
CA TYR A 18 -18.30 -19.57 4.33
C TYR A 18 -18.10 -18.77 5.63
N GLY A 19 -19.13 -18.05 6.10
CA GLY A 19 -19.04 -17.27 7.34
C GLY A 19 -18.01 -16.13 7.33
N GLY A 20 -17.51 -15.73 6.15
CA GLY A 20 -16.52 -14.66 5.98
C GLY A 20 -15.51 -14.92 4.85
N ILE A 21 -14.43 -14.14 4.83
CA ILE A 21 -13.28 -14.35 3.93
C ILE A 21 -12.48 -15.57 4.43
N GLY A 22 -12.19 -16.52 3.53
CA GLY A 22 -11.41 -17.72 3.86
C GLY A 22 -10.01 -17.39 4.40
N THR A 23 -9.40 -18.34 5.15
CA THR A 23 -8.17 -18.13 5.92
C THR A 23 -6.97 -17.67 5.09
N SER A 24 -6.86 -18.12 3.83
CA SER A 24 -5.78 -17.69 2.92
C SER A 24 -5.99 -16.26 2.42
N GLY A 25 -7.19 -15.95 1.92
CA GLY A 25 -7.56 -14.58 1.48
C GLY A 25 -7.46 -13.57 2.62
N SER A 26 -7.81 -13.98 3.83
CA SER A 26 -7.62 -13.19 5.05
C SER A 26 -6.18 -12.72 5.24
N LYS A 27 -5.19 -13.61 5.09
CA LYS A 27 -3.78 -13.28 5.30
C LYS A 27 -3.27 -12.32 4.24
N GLN A 28 -3.68 -12.51 2.99
CA GLN A 28 -3.32 -11.61 1.89
C GLN A 28 -3.92 -10.22 2.11
N VAL A 29 -5.19 -10.13 2.52
CA VAL A 29 -5.83 -8.85 2.84
C VAL A 29 -5.10 -8.11 3.96
N VAL A 30 -4.74 -8.80 5.05
CA VAL A 30 -3.99 -8.20 6.17
C VAL A 30 -2.63 -7.70 5.69
N ALA A 31 -1.89 -8.51 4.93
CA ALA A 31 -0.60 -8.11 4.38
C ALA A 31 -0.74 -6.88 3.45
N GLY A 32 -1.79 -6.84 2.63
CA GLY A 32 -2.05 -5.74 1.72
C GLY A 32 -2.38 -4.45 2.45
N ALA A 33 -3.22 -4.51 3.49
CA ALA A 33 -3.55 -3.37 4.32
C ALA A 33 -2.34 -2.83 5.09
N GLN A 34 -1.55 -3.72 5.71
CA GLN A 34 -0.32 -3.37 6.42
C GLN A 34 0.70 -2.74 5.47
N MET A 35 0.85 -3.27 4.26
CA MET A 35 1.73 -2.71 3.25
C MET A 35 1.28 -1.33 2.80
N LEU A 36 -0.02 -1.13 2.57
CA LEU A 36 -0.56 0.18 2.20
C LEU A 36 -0.29 1.18 3.29
N LEU A 37 -0.83 0.96 4.50
CA LEU A 37 -0.74 1.90 5.60
C LEU A 37 0.72 2.13 6.04
N GLY A 38 1.51 1.06 6.11
CA GLY A 38 2.89 1.13 6.56
C GLY A 38 3.83 1.82 5.56
N ALA A 39 3.69 1.57 4.25
CA ALA A 39 4.48 2.30 3.24
C ALA A 39 4.21 3.80 3.32
N HIS A 40 2.93 4.19 3.43
CA HIS A 40 2.56 5.59 3.57
C HIS A 40 3.03 6.16 4.89
N ALA A 41 2.88 5.45 6.02
CA ALA A 41 3.30 5.96 7.31
C ALA A 41 4.80 6.22 7.36
N HIS A 42 5.61 5.29 6.84
CA HIS A 42 7.05 5.48 6.69
C HIS A 42 7.41 6.68 5.81
N TYR A 43 6.79 6.80 4.64
CA TYR A 43 7.08 7.92 3.74
C TYR A 43 6.63 9.27 4.29
N TYR A 44 5.45 9.30 4.91
CA TYR A 44 4.88 10.50 5.53
C TYR A 44 5.72 10.97 6.71
N LEU A 45 6.18 10.05 7.56
CA LEU A 45 6.97 10.39 8.74
C LEU A 45 8.42 10.76 8.41
N SER A 46 9.08 10.07 7.47
CA SER A 46 10.53 10.21 7.26
C SER A 46 10.98 10.37 5.81
N GLY A 47 10.08 10.38 4.84
CA GLY A 47 10.42 10.44 3.40
C GLY A 47 11.11 9.18 2.87
N PHE A 48 11.10 8.08 3.63
CA PHE A 48 11.84 6.86 3.31
C PHE A 48 10.98 5.62 3.57
N ILE A 49 11.01 4.66 2.64
CA ILE A 49 10.26 3.40 2.73
C ILE A 49 11.23 2.22 2.85
N PRO A 50 11.23 1.47 3.97
CA PRO A 50 12.10 0.32 4.14
C PRO A 50 11.74 -0.84 3.19
N GLU A 51 12.67 -1.77 3.00
CA GLU A 51 12.45 -2.98 2.19
C GLU A 51 11.42 -3.92 2.83
N ARG A 52 11.35 -3.93 4.16
CA ARG A 52 10.36 -4.67 4.92
C ARG A 52 9.50 -3.68 5.68
N ILE A 53 8.20 -3.72 5.42
CA ILE A 53 7.23 -2.91 6.11
C ILE A 53 6.69 -3.76 7.26
N ASN A 54 6.95 -3.31 8.48
CA ASN A 54 6.39 -3.93 9.68
C ASN A 54 5.09 -3.22 10.05
N ASP A 55 4.23 -3.92 10.79
CA ASP A 55 3.01 -3.36 11.37
C ASP A 55 3.27 -2.42 12.56
N ASN A 56 4.51 -2.42 13.06
CA ASN A 56 4.99 -1.52 14.10
C ASN A 56 6.37 -0.98 13.73
N ALA A 57 6.53 0.35 13.82
CA ALA A 57 7.80 1.01 13.67
C ALA A 57 7.85 2.26 14.56
N PRO A 58 9.05 2.83 14.82
CA PRO A 58 9.15 4.11 15.49
C PRO A 58 8.26 5.15 14.80
N GLY A 59 7.32 5.74 15.55
CA GLY A 59 6.40 6.77 15.05
C GLY A 59 5.01 6.29 14.62
N PHE A 60 4.78 4.99 14.39
CA PHE A 60 3.44 4.49 14.11
C PHE A 60 3.18 3.02 14.51
N VAL A 61 1.90 2.70 14.71
CA VAL A 61 1.43 1.32 14.91
C VAL A 61 0.21 1.06 14.03
N ILE A 62 0.16 -0.11 13.40
CA ILE A 62 -1.00 -0.61 12.66
C ILE A 62 -1.62 -1.75 13.46
N ARG A 63 -2.96 -1.71 13.62
CA ARG A 63 -3.73 -2.75 14.30
C ARG A 63 -4.84 -3.25 13.39
N ASP A 64 -4.93 -4.56 13.25
CA ASP A 64 -6.14 -5.21 12.74
C ASP A 64 -7.22 -5.11 13.84
N LEU A 65 -8.30 -4.37 13.56
CA LEU A 65 -9.43 -4.24 14.49
C LEU A 65 -10.37 -5.46 14.42
N GLY A 66 -10.06 -6.40 13.52
CA GLY A 66 -10.80 -7.62 13.33
C GLY A 66 -12.07 -7.40 12.53
N ARG A 67 -12.72 -8.52 12.22
CA ARG A 67 -14.02 -8.55 11.55
C ARG A 67 -15.11 -8.48 12.60
N LYS A 68 -16.15 -7.69 12.34
CA LYS A 68 -17.42 -7.85 13.07
C LYS A 68 -17.97 -9.24 12.73
N ARG A 69 -18.50 -9.98 13.71
CA ARG A 69 -18.95 -11.37 13.51
C ARG A 69 -20.02 -11.42 12.41
N GLY A 70 -19.83 -12.25 11.39
CA GLY A 70 -20.71 -12.31 10.20
C GLY A 70 -20.55 -11.14 9.22
N SER A 71 -19.57 -10.27 9.44
CA SER A 71 -19.30 -9.12 8.57
C SER A 71 -18.18 -9.45 7.60
N LEU A 72 -18.43 -9.14 6.33
CA LEU A 72 -17.43 -9.08 5.27
C LEU A 72 -16.66 -7.74 5.31
N ILE A 73 -16.51 -7.14 6.49
CA ILE A 73 -15.77 -5.89 6.68
C ILE A 73 -14.52 -6.18 7.49
N ALA A 74 -13.37 -5.72 6.99
CA ALA A 74 -12.11 -5.69 7.73
C ALA A 74 -11.70 -4.23 7.97
N GLU A 75 -11.37 -3.90 9.22
CA GLU A 75 -10.98 -2.56 9.65
C GLU A 75 -9.53 -2.59 10.16
N PHE A 76 -8.67 -1.71 9.64
CA PHE A 76 -7.28 -1.57 10.06
C PHE A 76 -7.03 -0.15 10.54
N LEU A 77 -6.56 -0.01 11.78
CA LEU A 77 -6.22 1.27 12.40
C LEU A 77 -4.73 1.53 12.25
N VAL A 78 -4.35 2.67 11.66
CA VAL A 78 -3.00 3.23 11.80
C VAL A 78 -3.03 4.39 12.79
N VAL A 79 -2.09 4.38 13.74
CA VAL A 79 -1.92 5.45 14.72
C VAL A 79 -0.56 6.11 14.50
N LEU A 80 -0.56 7.39 14.16
CA LEU A 80 0.65 8.21 14.03
C LEU A 80 0.96 8.86 15.39
N MET A 81 2.09 8.49 15.96
CA MET A 81 2.50 8.84 17.33
C MET A 81 3.45 10.04 17.38
N THR A 82 4.05 10.40 16.25
CA THR A 82 5.04 11.49 16.14
C THR A 82 4.63 12.48 15.05
N PRO A 83 5.04 13.76 15.16
CA PRO A 83 4.92 14.71 14.05
C PRO A 83 5.61 14.16 12.80
N ALA A 84 5.00 14.40 11.64
CA ALA A 84 5.49 13.97 10.35
C ALA A 84 6.32 15.07 9.68
N VAL A 85 7.27 14.68 8.82
CA VAL A 85 7.98 15.63 7.95
C VAL A 85 6.98 16.44 7.10
N TRP A 86 5.87 15.82 6.74
CA TRP A 86 4.82 16.38 5.88
C TRP A 86 3.87 17.35 6.59
N ASP A 87 3.91 17.43 7.93
CA ASP A 87 3.06 18.36 8.69
C ASP A 87 3.35 19.82 8.31
N ALA A 88 4.60 20.13 7.91
CA ALA A 88 5.00 21.45 7.42
C ALA A 88 4.26 21.86 6.13
N ALA A 89 3.89 20.89 5.29
CA ALA A 89 3.11 21.12 4.07
C ALA A 89 1.59 21.22 4.34
N ARG A 90 1.14 21.05 5.60
CA ARG A 90 -0.28 20.99 6.00
C ARG A 90 -1.09 19.98 5.18
N TYR A 91 -0.43 18.91 4.75
CA TYR A 91 -1.03 17.90 3.89
C TYR A 91 -1.29 16.66 4.74
N SER A 92 -2.56 16.39 5.05
CA SER A 92 -2.94 15.32 5.98
C SER A 92 -2.56 13.94 5.46
N TYR A 93 -2.28 13.00 6.37
CA TYR A 93 -1.97 11.62 6.02
C TYR A 93 -3.05 10.95 5.16
N SER A 94 -4.34 11.17 5.48
CA SER A 94 -5.44 10.58 4.71
C SER A 94 -5.50 11.10 3.27
N ALA A 95 -5.36 12.42 3.07
CA ALA A 95 -5.25 13.02 1.74
C ALA A 95 -4.04 12.46 0.96
N PHE A 96 -2.89 12.32 1.62
CA PHE A 96 -1.70 11.71 1.02
C PHE A 96 -1.96 10.28 0.54
N VAL A 97 -2.54 9.43 1.38
CA VAL A 97 -2.87 8.04 0.99
C VAL A 97 -3.85 8.01 -0.19
N VAL A 98 -4.87 8.89 -0.19
CA VAL A 98 -5.87 8.96 -1.26
C VAL A 98 -5.24 9.37 -2.59
N ASP A 99 -4.44 10.42 -2.59
CA ASP A 99 -3.89 10.98 -3.82
C ASP A 99 -2.79 10.10 -4.41
N SER A 100 -1.92 9.53 -3.56
CA SER A 100 -0.90 8.58 -4.00
C SER A 100 -1.49 7.26 -4.50
N TYR A 101 -2.56 6.77 -3.87
CA TYR A 101 -3.28 5.58 -4.31
C TYR A 101 -3.92 5.83 -5.68
N THR A 102 -4.54 7.00 -5.85
CA THR A 102 -5.15 7.42 -7.13
C THR A 102 -4.11 7.54 -8.23
N ALA A 103 -2.96 8.19 -7.96
CA ALA A 103 -1.86 8.28 -8.92
C ALA A 103 -1.37 6.88 -9.36
N ALA A 104 -1.16 5.96 -8.41
CA ALA A 104 -0.71 4.61 -8.72
C ALA A 104 -1.75 3.80 -9.51
N LYS A 105 -3.04 4.00 -9.25
CA LYS A 105 -4.15 3.41 -10.03
C LYS A 105 -4.14 3.90 -11.48
N ASP A 106 -3.79 5.16 -11.69
CA ASP A 106 -3.63 5.77 -13.01
C ASP A 106 -2.30 5.42 -13.70
N GLY A 107 -1.45 4.62 -13.06
CA GLY A 107 -0.14 4.23 -13.61
C GLY A 107 0.91 5.34 -13.56
N ARG A 108 0.74 6.33 -12.68
CA ARG A 108 1.65 7.47 -12.51
C ARG A 108 2.32 7.43 -11.14
N LEU A 109 3.47 8.09 -11.04
CA LEU A 109 4.07 8.39 -9.74
C LEU A 109 3.25 9.47 -9.03
N PHE A 110 3.20 9.40 -7.71
CA PHE A 110 2.62 10.47 -6.91
C PHE A 110 3.55 11.68 -6.96
N ASP A 111 2.99 12.86 -7.24
CA ASP A 111 3.71 14.13 -7.23
C ASP A 111 3.62 14.70 -5.82
N ASP A 112 4.63 14.43 -4.99
CA ASP A 112 4.64 14.89 -3.61
C ASP A 112 5.10 16.34 -3.47
N PRO A 113 4.73 17.03 -2.38
CA PRO A 113 5.16 18.40 -2.15
C PRO A 113 6.70 18.50 -2.15
N PRO A 114 7.28 19.56 -2.76
CA PRO A 114 8.72 19.65 -2.95
C PRO A 114 9.48 19.55 -1.63
N PHE A 115 10.44 18.62 -1.60
CA PHE A 115 11.18 18.21 -0.41
C PHE A 115 12.01 19.34 0.21
N ASP A 116 12.43 20.34 -0.57
CA ASP A 116 13.11 21.55 -0.08
C ASP A 116 12.24 22.38 0.88
N ARG A 117 10.90 22.26 0.79
CA ARG A 117 9.98 22.87 1.76
C ARG A 117 9.86 22.04 3.05
N LEU A 118 10.27 20.78 3.01
CA LEU A 118 10.17 19.80 4.11
C LEU A 118 11.49 19.65 4.88
N GLN A 119 12.65 19.90 4.25
CA GLN A 119 13.98 19.81 4.85
C GLN A 119 14.70 21.18 4.88
N ALA A 120 14.35 22.06 5.80
CA ALA A 120 15.34 23.03 6.27
C ALA A 120 16.26 22.34 7.29
N SER A 121 17.21 21.51 6.84
CA SER A 121 18.25 20.92 7.70
C SER A 121 19.66 21.34 7.23
N PRO A 122 20.52 21.92 8.09
CA PRO A 122 21.85 22.41 7.70
C PRO A 122 22.89 21.33 7.37
N ALA A 123 22.54 20.05 7.52
CA ALA A 123 23.50 18.94 7.48
C ALA A 123 23.83 18.41 6.06
N THR A 124 23.23 18.98 5.02
CA THR A 124 23.34 18.52 3.61
C THR A 124 24.24 19.40 2.73
N TYR A 125 24.79 20.48 3.27
CA TYR A 125 25.59 21.45 2.53
C TYR A 125 27.05 21.41 2.97
N ASP A 126 27.96 21.11 2.04
CA ASP A 126 29.37 21.45 2.16
C ASP A 126 29.45 22.96 1.97
N GLY A 127 29.46 23.73 3.07
CA GLY A 127 30.15 25.03 3.24
C GLY A 127 30.02 26.14 2.16
N GLY A 128 29.20 25.93 1.14
CA GLY A 128 29.35 26.47 -0.22
C GLY A 128 28.13 26.18 -1.09
N ASN A 129 26.96 25.95 -0.48
CA ASN A 129 25.64 25.84 -1.12
C ASN A 129 25.42 24.71 -2.14
N GLU A 130 26.36 23.79 -2.35
CA GLU A 130 26.11 22.59 -3.17
C GLU A 130 25.73 21.38 -2.29
N PRO A 131 24.66 20.64 -2.65
CA PRO A 131 24.26 19.43 -1.92
C PRO A 131 25.27 18.31 -2.14
N VAL A 132 25.75 17.71 -1.05
CA VAL A 132 26.78 16.64 -1.05
C VAL A 132 26.22 15.28 -1.56
N PHE A 133 24.90 15.16 -1.69
CA PHE A 133 24.17 13.96 -2.11
C PHE A 133 23.12 14.31 -3.17
N ASP A 134 22.89 13.41 -4.14
CA ASP A 134 21.78 13.50 -5.10
C ASP A 134 20.44 13.21 -4.39
N LEU A 135 19.91 14.23 -3.73
CA LEU A 135 18.63 14.18 -3.01
C LEU A 135 17.46 13.92 -3.97
N ALA A 136 17.53 14.45 -5.20
CA ALA A 136 16.51 14.26 -6.22
C ALA A 136 16.45 12.79 -6.69
N GLY A 137 17.61 12.18 -6.95
CA GLY A 137 17.69 10.76 -7.28
C GLY A 137 17.24 9.84 -6.14
N ALA A 138 17.64 10.14 -4.90
CA ALA A 138 17.18 9.39 -3.73
C ALA A 138 15.65 9.48 -3.54
N HIS A 139 15.07 10.63 -3.85
CA HIS A 139 13.65 10.89 -3.74
C HIS A 139 12.82 10.16 -4.81
N ASP A 140 13.23 10.22 -6.09
CA ASP A 140 12.61 9.44 -7.19
C ASP A 140 12.57 7.94 -6.87
N VAL A 141 13.65 7.40 -6.28
CA VAL A 141 13.70 6.00 -5.82
C VAL A 141 12.61 5.70 -4.79
N GLN A 142 12.36 6.60 -3.83
CA GLN A 142 11.32 6.40 -2.82
C GLN A 142 9.91 6.57 -3.39
N GLN A 143 9.69 7.52 -4.30
CA GLN A 143 8.41 7.66 -4.99
C GLN A 143 8.06 6.41 -5.82
N ARG A 144 9.04 5.86 -6.55
CA ARG A 144 8.86 4.58 -7.26
C ARG A 144 8.58 3.44 -6.30
N ARG A 145 9.29 3.38 -5.18
CA ARG A 145 9.05 2.37 -4.14
C ARG A 145 7.63 2.47 -3.60
N LEU A 146 7.14 3.68 -3.31
CA LEU A 146 5.75 3.91 -2.90
C LEU A 146 4.78 3.37 -3.94
N TYR A 147 4.95 3.78 -5.21
CA TYR A 147 4.13 3.31 -6.33
C TYR A 147 4.07 1.78 -6.41
N HIS A 148 5.20 1.09 -6.30
CA HIS A 148 5.25 -0.36 -6.30
C HIS A 148 4.53 -0.98 -5.10
N ARG A 149 4.68 -0.41 -3.90
CA ARG A 149 3.98 -0.89 -2.68
C ARG A 149 2.48 -0.73 -2.78
N VAL A 150 1.98 0.37 -3.35
CA VAL A 150 0.55 0.55 -3.58
C VAL A 150 0.02 -0.53 -4.52
N ARG A 151 0.71 -0.79 -5.63
CA ARG A 151 0.30 -1.83 -6.57
C ARG A 151 0.31 -3.23 -5.97
N GLN A 152 1.35 -3.56 -5.21
CA GLN A 152 1.47 -4.84 -4.53
C GLN A 152 0.38 -5.02 -3.46
N SER A 153 0.13 -3.99 -2.65
CA SER A 153 -0.98 -3.98 -1.69
C SER A 153 -2.32 -4.24 -2.38
N ARG A 154 -2.58 -3.53 -3.48
CA ARG A 154 -3.82 -3.64 -4.24
C ARG A 154 -4.04 -5.02 -4.83
N ALA A 155 -2.97 -5.68 -5.30
CA ALA A 155 -3.02 -7.08 -5.71
C ALA A 155 -3.43 -8.00 -4.55
N GLN A 156 -2.81 -7.83 -3.37
CA GLN A 156 -3.12 -8.63 -2.18
C GLN A 156 -4.54 -8.40 -1.65
N ILE A 157 -5.01 -7.16 -1.61
CA ILE A 157 -6.38 -6.79 -1.20
C ILE A 157 -7.42 -7.40 -2.15
N SER A 158 -7.12 -7.46 -3.45
CA SER A 158 -8.02 -8.01 -4.46
C SER A 158 -8.13 -9.54 -4.46
N ALA A 159 -7.27 -10.24 -3.73
CA ALA A 159 -7.16 -11.69 -3.82
C ALA A 159 -8.42 -12.49 -3.44
N PRO A 160 -9.30 -12.02 -2.53
CA PRO A 160 -10.58 -12.68 -2.26
C PRO A 160 -11.57 -12.66 -3.44
N ILE A 161 -11.38 -11.80 -4.44
CA ILE A 161 -12.28 -11.67 -5.59
C ILE A 161 -12.31 -12.97 -6.39
N ARG A 162 -13.51 -13.42 -6.78
CA ARG A 162 -13.83 -14.71 -7.43
C ARG A 162 -13.66 -15.96 -6.56
N VAL A 163 -13.18 -15.83 -5.33
CA VAL A 163 -13.06 -16.96 -4.39
C VAL A 163 -14.10 -16.84 -3.30
N THR A 164 -14.14 -15.69 -2.61
CA THR A 164 -15.07 -15.42 -1.50
C THR A 164 -15.76 -14.06 -1.61
N ALA A 165 -15.34 -13.22 -2.57
CA ALA A 165 -15.95 -11.92 -2.85
C ALA A 165 -16.19 -11.71 -4.35
N SER A 166 -17.22 -10.96 -4.72
CA SER A 166 -17.43 -10.39 -6.05
C SER A 166 -16.77 -9.02 -6.18
N VAL A 167 -16.82 -8.22 -5.11
CA VAL A 167 -16.35 -6.83 -5.07
C VAL A 167 -15.61 -6.56 -3.75
N VAL A 168 -14.62 -5.67 -3.80
CA VAL A 168 -13.99 -5.07 -2.62
C VAL A 168 -14.06 -3.56 -2.71
N GLU A 169 -14.71 -2.92 -1.75
CA GLU A 169 -14.70 -1.47 -1.56
C GLU A 169 -13.65 -1.10 -0.51
N LEU A 170 -12.78 -0.17 -0.87
CA LEU A 170 -11.70 0.35 -0.04
C LEU A 170 -12.05 1.78 0.35
N SER A 171 -11.95 2.11 1.64
CA SER A 171 -12.12 3.48 2.14
C SER A 171 -11.17 3.76 3.31
N LEU A 172 -10.78 5.02 3.49
CA LEU A 172 -9.93 5.49 4.59
C LEU A 172 -10.62 6.67 5.24
N ASP A 173 -10.88 6.59 6.54
CA ASP A 173 -11.63 7.60 7.29
C ASP A 173 -12.99 7.95 6.69
N GLY A 174 -13.62 6.98 6.04
CA GLY A 174 -14.89 7.17 5.33
C GLY A 174 -14.76 7.78 3.93
N PHE A 175 -13.57 8.21 3.50
CA PHE A 175 -13.31 8.60 2.12
C PHE A 175 -13.12 7.37 1.25
N HIS A 176 -13.85 7.32 0.15
CA HIS A 176 -13.74 6.24 -0.82
C HIS A 176 -12.39 6.30 -1.55
N LEU A 177 -11.69 5.17 -1.60
CA LEU A 177 -10.41 5.00 -2.31
C LEU A 177 -10.59 4.23 -3.63
N ASP A 178 -11.28 3.08 -3.58
CA ASP A 178 -11.44 2.22 -4.75
C ASP A 178 -12.60 1.24 -4.63
N THR A 179 -13.12 0.82 -5.78
CA THR A 179 -14.00 -0.35 -5.91
C THR A 179 -13.34 -1.34 -6.86
N ILE A 180 -12.90 -2.46 -6.32
CA ILE A 180 -12.20 -3.51 -7.06
C ILE A 180 -13.20 -4.62 -7.39
N THR A 181 -13.53 -4.78 -8.67
CA THR A 181 -14.48 -5.80 -9.17
C THR A 181 -13.78 -6.98 -9.86
N ARG A 182 -12.46 -6.93 -10.00
CA ARG A 182 -11.64 -7.95 -10.64
C ARG A 182 -10.36 -8.18 -9.86
N ARG A 183 -9.94 -9.45 -9.74
CA ARG A 183 -8.66 -9.80 -9.13
C ARG A 183 -7.53 -9.12 -9.92
N VAL A 184 -6.64 -8.45 -9.20
CA VAL A 184 -5.42 -7.84 -9.73
C VAL A 184 -4.29 -8.83 -9.49
N PRO A 185 -3.61 -9.33 -10.53
CA PRO A 185 -2.56 -10.33 -10.37
C PRO A 185 -1.33 -9.71 -9.70
N SER A 186 -0.71 -10.48 -8.81
CA SER A 186 0.64 -10.20 -8.31
C SER A 186 1.70 -10.63 -9.33
N GLU A 187 2.95 -10.20 -9.15
CA GLU A 187 4.07 -10.66 -9.99
C GLU A 187 4.26 -12.18 -9.88
N ASP A 188 4.09 -12.75 -8.68
CA ASP A 188 4.11 -14.20 -8.48
C ASP A 188 2.96 -14.90 -9.22
N ASP A 189 1.75 -14.33 -9.23
CA ASP A 189 0.62 -14.87 -10.00
C ASP A 189 0.91 -14.86 -11.51
N ILE A 190 1.58 -13.82 -12.01
CA ILE A 190 1.98 -13.71 -13.41
C ILE A 190 3.05 -14.73 -13.73
N ASN A 191 4.09 -14.84 -12.89
CA ASN A 191 5.19 -15.78 -13.08
C ASN A 191 4.70 -17.23 -13.03
N GLU A 192 3.80 -17.56 -12.10
CA GLU A 192 3.16 -18.86 -12.01
C GLU A 192 2.29 -19.14 -13.24
N GLY A 193 1.47 -18.16 -13.66
CA GLY A 193 0.68 -18.28 -14.87
C GLY A 193 1.52 -18.49 -16.12
N LEU A 194 2.66 -17.78 -16.23
CA LEU A 194 3.63 -17.93 -17.32
C LEU A 194 4.33 -19.29 -17.25
N ARG A 195 4.67 -19.78 -16.05
CA ARG A 195 5.25 -21.11 -15.87
C ARG A 195 4.30 -22.19 -16.35
N LEU A 196 3.07 -22.19 -15.85
CA LEU A 196 2.02 -23.14 -16.25
C LEU A 196 1.74 -23.07 -17.76
N PHE A 197 1.71 -21.87 -18.34
CA PHE A 197 1.55 -21.70 -19.77
C PHE A 197 2.71 -22.30 -20.57
N ARG A 198 3.96 -22.11 -20.12
CA ARG A 198 5.17 -22.69 -20.77
C ARG A 198 5.18 -24.21 -20.69
N GLU A 199 4.80 -24.77 -19.56
CA GLU A 199 4.65 -26.22 -19.35
C GLU A 199 3.56 -26.82 -20.25
N GLN A 200 2.39 -26.17 -20.32
CA GLN A 200 1.27 -26.61 -21.16
C GLN A 200 1.53 -26.46 -22.66
N SER A 201 2.31 -25.44 -23.05
CA SER A 201 2.64 -25.16 -24.45
C SER A 201 3.84 -25.95 -24.96
N GLY A 202 4.47 -26.78 -24.12
CA GLY A 202 5.65 -27.57 -24.50
C GLY A 202 6.87 -26.73 -24.86
N ILE A 203 6.97 -25.50 -24.34
CA ILE A 203 8.11 -24.59 -24.56
C ILE A 203 9.24 -24.86 -23.54
N ALA A 204 9.05 -25.82 -22.63
CA ALA A 204 10.09 -26.25 -21.71
C ALA A 204 11.24 -26.96 -22.47
N ASP A 205 12.44 -26.38 -22.36
CA ASP A 205 13.76 -26.89 -22.74
C ASP A 205 14.04 -27.10 -24.24
N ARG A 206 14.30 -25.99 -24.95
CA ARG A 206 15.34 -26.01 -25.99
C ARG A 206 16.62 -25.40 -25.43
N PRO A 207 17.68 -26.20 -25.19
CA PRO A 207 18.99 -25.62 -24.90
C PRO A 207 19.45 -24.80 -26.11
N SER A 208 19.89 -23.57 -25.83
CA SER A 208 20.62 -22.70 -26.76
C SER A 208 21.94 -23.31 -27.18
#